data_AF-A0A2E8GW56-F1
#
_entry.id   AF-A0A2E8GW56-F1
#
_cell.length_a   1.000
_cell.length_b   1.000
_cell.length_c   1.000
_cell.angle_alpha   90.00
_cell.angle_beta   90.00
_cell.angle_gamma   90.00
#
_symmetry.space_group_name_H-M   'P 1'
#
loop_
_entity.id
_entity.type
_entity.pdbx_description
1 polymer ?
#
loop_
_entity_poly.entity_id
_entity_poly.type
_entity_poly.pdbx_seq_one_letter_code
_entity_poly.pdbx_strand_id
1 'polypeptide(L)'
;MRNTIVLLLILFSIFISGCATTSVLILDESKYYLPSQFVAILNEPPSEPYIVIAQLETRGAVGTSLPQILESMRDEAKTIGADAIIPTEDVSERQQMGLMYNPWLGGYQTLPGGKVPVIRGHAIKYKKNISSSSQMSYYKPKKEIDFGVETLGLPYYDGFSGGTIWFGKNHFRIKGGKTSLATPSVYLRDGFENDNFDLTFINIEYFLKSNYNGLWFGTGYGSWKGTVGHEEEIELGEYENVRLGFTFGYQYNIANNFYINGWGGLYALITGDTEAPVGSRIIYVDEGVPLISLDIGWYY
;
A
#
# COMPACT_ATOMS: atom_id res chain seq x y z
N MET A 1 -14.98 2.71 26.45
CA MET A 1 -14.89 2.30 25.02
C MET A 1 -13.76 2.99 24.27
N ARG A 2 -13.37 4.23 24.64
CA ARG A 2 -12.22 4.99 24.08
C ARG A 2 -10.87 4.25 24.03
N ASN A 3 -10.54 3.45 25.04
CA ASN A 3 -9.24 2.75 25.11
C ASN A 3 -9.21 1.42 24.33
N THR A 4 -10.36 0.81 24.04
CA THR A 4 -10.44 -0.52 23.43
C THR A 4 -10.23 -0.48 21.92
N ILE A 5 -10.66 0.59 21.25
CA ILE A 5 -10.54 0.76 19.79
C ILE A 5 -9.10 1.14 19.41
N VAL A 6 -8.46 2.01 20.19
CA VAL A 6 -7.03 2.39 20.01
C VAL A 6 -6.12 1.17 20.20
N LEU A 7 -6.42 0.30 21.18
CA LEU A 7 -5.65 -0.92 21.44
C LEU A 7 -5.78 -1.94 20.29
N LEU A 8 -6.96 -2.04 19.66
CA LEU A 8 -7.21 -2.96 18.54
C LEU A 8 -6.48 -2.52 17.25
N LEU A 9 -6.39 -1.19 17.01
CA LEU A 9 -5.68 -0.61 15.87
C LEU A 9 -4.16 -0.81 15.97
N ILE A 10 -3.59 -0.70 17.18
CA ILE A 10 -2.16 -1.00 17.42
C ILE A 10 -1.87 -2.50 17.25
N LEU A 11 -2.82 -3.38 17.61
CA LEU A 11 -2.65 -4.83 17.48
C LEU A 11 -2.58 -5.29 16.01
N PHE A 12 -3.26 -4.59 15.09
CA PHE A 12 -3.27 -4.94 13.67
C PHE A 12 -1.99 -4.52 12.93
N SER A 13 -1.31 -3.47 13.40
CA SER A 13 -0.03 -3.00 12.83
C SER A 13 1.14 -3.97 13.05
N ILE A 14 0.99 -4.94 13.95
CA ILE A 14 2.06 -5.87 14.37
C ILE A 14 2.18 -7.09 13.42
N PHE A 15 1.27 -7.27 12.45
CA PHE A 15 1.29 -8.46 11.57
C PHE A 15 2.17 -8.35 10.31
N ILE A 16 2.87 -7.22 10.08
CA ILE A 16 3.65 -7.01 8.84
C ILE A 16 5.13 -7.45 8.98
N SER A 17 5.57 -7.89 10.16
CA SER A 17 7.00 -8.09 10.45
C SER A 17 7.62 -9.41 9.95
N GLY A 18 6.94 -10.20 9.11
CA GLY A 18 7.31 -11.61 8.88
C GLY A 18 7.74 -12.02 7.47
N CYS A 19 7.66 -11.17 6.45
CA CYS A 19 7.90 -11.59 5.06
C CYS A 19 9.36 -11.44 4.63
N ALA A 20 9.83 -12.40 3.82
CA ALA A 20 11.13 -12.30 3.15
C ALA A 20 11.14 -11.17 2.12
N THR A 21 12.23 -10.41 2.07
CA THR A 21 12.41 -9.28 1.16
C THR A 21 13.62 -9.53 0.25
N THR A 22 13.46 -9.31 -1.06
CA THR A 22 14.53 -9.47 -2.06
C THR A 22 14.98 -8.12 -2.59
N SER A 23 16.29 -7.87 -2.62
CA SER A 23 16.92 -6.74 -3.31
C SER A 23 17.53 -7.21 -4.62
N VAL A 24 17.52 -6.34 -5.63
CA VAL A 24 17.98 -6.62 -6.99
C VAL A 24 18.99 -5.58 -7.43
N LEU A 25 20.13 -6.03 -7.92
CA LEU A 25 21.14 -5.21 -8.59
C LEU A 25 21.26 -5.65 -10.05
N ILE A 26 20.76 -4.83 -10.99
CA ILE A 26 20.87 -5.09 -12.42
C ILE A 26 22.33 -4.89 -12.87
N LEU A 27 22.90 -5.85 -13.60
CA LEU A 27 24.31 -5.79 -14.01
C LEU A 27 24.56 -4.98 -15.27
N ASP A 28 23.57 -4.90 -16.15
CA ASP A 28 23.62 -4.12 -17.38
C ASP A 28 22.31 -3.35 -17.53
N GLU A 29 22.32 -2.12 -17.03
CA GLU A 29 21.16 -1.23 -17.11
C GLU A 29 20.76 -0.93 -18.56
N SER A 30 21.63 -1.09 -19.56
CA SER A 30 21.24 -0.83 -20.95
C SER A 30 20.33 -1.90 -21.57
N LYS A 31 20.16 -3.05 -20.89
CA LYS A 31 19.39 -4.20 -21.38
C LYS A 31 18.16 -4.46 -20.52
N TYR A 32 17.02 -4.59 -21.17
CA TYR A 32 15.75 -4.94 -20.53
C TYR A 32 15.21 -6.25 -21.09
N TYR A 33 14.62 -7.06 -20.21
CA TYR A 33 13.97 -8.33 -20.56
C TYR A 33 12.52 -8.27 -20.09
N LEU A 34 11.60 -8.69 -20.94
CA LEU A 34 10.19 -8.77 -20.58
C LEU A 34 10.00 -9.74 -19.40
N PRO A 35 9.08 -9.45 -18.47
CA PRO A 35 8.80 -10.33 -17.33
C PRO A 35 8.52 -11.77 -17.77
N SER A 36 9.14 -12.71 -17.08
CA SER A 36 9.01 -14.13 -17.39
C SER A 36 7.82 -14.73 -16.66
N GLN A 37 7.04 -15.57 -17.36
CA GLN A 37 5.96 -16.33 -16.72
C GLN A 37 6.50 -17.41 -15.76
N PHE A 38 7.68 -17.92 -16.05
CA PHE A 38 8.34 -18.98 -15.29
C PHE A 38 9.81 -18.65 -15.07
N VAL A 39 10.28 -18.90 -13.85
CA VAL A 39 11.68 -18.78 -13.45
C VAL A 39 12.07 -20.07 -12.74
N ALA A 40 13.05 -20.79 -13.28
CA ALA A 40 13.59 -21.98 -12.64
C ALA A 40 14.50 -21.61 -11.45
N ILE A 41 14.59 -22.47 -10.45
CA ILE A 41 15.59 -22.37 -9.38
C ILE A 41 16.61 -23.48 -9.64
N LEU A 42 17.86 -23.11 -9.91
CA LEU A 42 18.92 -24.03 -10.27
C LEU A 42 19.92 -24.14 -9.12
N ASN A 43 20.34 -25.36 -8.80
CA ASN A 43 21.37 -25.61 -7.79
C ASN A 43 22.79 -25.47 -8.35
N GLU A 44 22.94 -25.63 -9.67
CA GLU A 44 24.22 -25.57 -10.37
C GLU A 44 24.09 -24.72 -11.64
N PRO A 45 25.19 -24.11 -12.11
CA PRO A 45 25.20 -23.40 -13.38
C PRO A 45 24.73 -24.31 -14.54
N PRO A 46 23.80 -23.85 -15.38
CA PRO A 46 23.32 -24.67 -16.49
C PRO A 46 24.40 -24.82 -17.57
N SER A 47 24.36 -25.95 -18.28
CA SER A 47 25.25 -26.22 -19.43
C SER A 47 24.91 -25.38 -20.65
N GLU A 48 23.66 -24.94 -20.77
CA GLU A 48 23.21 -24.07 -21.84
C GLU A 48 23.83 -22.67 -21.72
N PRO A 49 24.26 -22.02 -22.82
CA PRO A 49 24.82 -20.68 -22.76
C PRO A 49 23.83 -19.65 -22.20
N TYR A 50 24.25 -18.92 -21.17
CA TYR A 50 23.46 -17.88 -20.50
C TYR A 50 24.25 -16.58 -20.32
N ILE A 51 23.55 -15.54 -19.88
CA ILE A 51 24.13 -14.32 -19.31
C ILE A 51 23.53 -14.10 -17.93
N VAL A 52 24.29 -13.48 -17.03
CA VAL A 52 23.76 -12.99 -15.75
C VAL A 52 23.21 -11.59 -16.00
N ILE A 53 21.95 -11.38 -15.62
CA ILE A 53 21.24 -10.11 -15.83
C ILE A 53 21.13 -9.29 -14.54
N ALA A 54 21.15 -9.95 -13.38
CA ALA A 54 21.10 -9.29 -12.09
C ALA A 54 21.72 -10.15 -10.98
N GLN A 55 22.15 -9.48 -9.91
CA GLN A 55 22.45 -10.09 -8.63
C GLN A 55 21.25 -9.88 -7.69
N LEU A 56 20.88 -10.94 -6.96
CA LEU A 56 19.75 -10.96 -6.04
C LEU A 56 20.24 -11.23 -4.62
N GLU A 57 19.68 -10.54 -3.64
CA GLU A 57 19.88 -10.85 -2.22
C GLU A 57 18.53 -10.89 -1.52
N THR A 58 18.18 -12.04 -0.95
CA THR A 58 16.93 -12.21 -0.23
C THR A 58 17.20 -12.42 1.26
N ARG A 59 16.55 -11.61 2.08
CA ARG A 59 16.64 -11.65 3.55
C ARG A 59 15.29 -12.02 4.14
N GLY A 60 15.27 -13.04 5.00
CA GLY A 60 14.09 -13.44 5.77
C GLY A 60 14.11 -12.93 7.21
N ALA A 61 12.99 -13.11 7.90
CA ALA A 61 12.94 -12.99 9.35
C ALA A 61 13.60 -14.21 10.02
N VAL A 62 13.85 -14.12 11.33
CA VAL A 62 14.34 -15.26 12.11
C VAL A 62 13.34 -16.42 11.99
N GLY A 63 13.84 -17.59 11.55
CA GLY A 63 13.03 -18.79 11.36
C GLY A 63 12.32 -18.90 10.00
N THR A 64 12.51 -17.96 9.07
CA THR A 64 12.02 -18.11 7.69
C THR A 64 12.65 -19.33 7.02
N SER A 65 11.85 -20.12 6.32
CA SER A 65 12.31 -21.33 5.65
C SER A 65 13.02 -21.02 4.32
N LEU A 66 14.00 -21.84 3.94
CA LEU A 66 14.69 -21.69 2.65
C LEU A 66 13.73 -21.66 1.44
N PRO A 67 12.68 -22.50 1.35
CA PRO A 67 11.71 -22.40 0.27
C PRO A 67 11.04 -21.03 0.16
N GLN A 68 10.70 -20.39 1.28
CA GLN A 68 10.10 -19.03 1.27
C GLN A 68 11.10 -17.97 0.78
N ILE A 69 12.37 -18.11 1.14
CA ILE A 69 13.45 -17.23 0.66
C ILE A 69 13.60 -17.37 -0.86
N LEU A 70 13.70 -18.61 -1.34
CA LEU A 70 13.85 -18.88 -2.76
C LEU A 70 12.61 -18.48 -3.56
N GLU A 71 11.42 -18.58 -2.98
CA GLU A 71 10.18 -18.13 -3.60
C GLU A 71 10.14 -16.60 -3.76
N SER A 72 10.49 -15.85 -2.72
CA SER A 72 10.62 -14.39 -2.79
C SER A 72 11.66 -13.98 -3.84
N MET A 73 12.80 -14.68 -3.88
CA MET A 73 13.84 -14.44 -4.89
C MET A 73 13.33 -14.71 -6.31
N ARG A 74 12.58 -15.80 -6.49
CA ARG A 74 12.00 -16.21 -7.77
C ARG A 74 10.95 -15.22 -8.25
N ASP A 75 10.09 -14.74 -7.36
CA ASP A 75 9.06 -13.76 -7.71
C ASP A 75 9.66 -12.45 -8.19
N GLU A 76 10.70 -11.97 -7.52
CA GLU A 76 11.41 -10.78 -7.96
C GLU A 76 12.16 -11.02 -9.28
N ALA A 77 12.78 -12.20 -9.45
CA ALA A 77 13.44 -12.59 -10.70
C ALA A 77 12.48 -12.65 -11.91
N LYS A 78 11.20 -13.01 -11.70
CA LYS A 78 10.18 -12.97 -12.76
C LYS A 78 9.98 -11.56 -13.28
N THR A 79 9.96 -10.57 -12.37
CA THR A 79 9.72 -9.16 -12.73
C THR A 79 10.80 -8.59 -13.66
N ILE A 80 12.04 -9.07 -13.52
CA ILE A 80 13.19 -8.63 -14.34
C ILE A 80 13.42 -9.51 -15.56
N GLY A 81 12.50 -10.43 -15.86
CA GLY A 81 12.56 -11.27 -17.05
C GLY A 81 13.64 -12.34 -17.01
N ALA A 82 14.06 -12.80 -15.82
CA ALA A 82 14.99 -13.92 -15.71
C ALA A 82 14.35 -15.21 -16.24
N ASP A 83 15.15 -16.14 -16.74
CA ASP A 83 14.69 -17.49 -17.07
C ASP A 83 14.95 -18.46 -15.91
N ALA A 84 15.97 -18.16 -15.10
CA ALA A 84 16.30 -18.91 -13.89
C ALA A 84 17.04 -18.05 -12.86
N ILE A 85 17.04 -18.52 -11.61
CA ILE A 85 17.94 -18.05 -10.55
C ILE A 85 18.91 -19.15 -10.15
N ILE A 86 20.14 -18.75 -9.80
CA ILE A 86 21.18 -19.63 -9.26
C ILE A 86 21.57 -19.09 -7.89
N PRO A 87 21.11 -19.67 -6.77
CA PRO A 87 21.60 -19.33 -5.44
C PRO A 87 23.09 -19.65 -5.33
N THR A 88 23.91 -18.68 -4.92
CA THR A 88 25.36 -18.81 -4.88
C THR A 88 25.90 -18.92 -3.46
N GLU A 89 25.29 -18.21 -2.51
CA GLU A 89 25.80 -18.12 -1.15
C GLU A 89 24.66 -18.13 -0.13
N ASP A 90 24.80 -18.94 0.93
CA ASP A 90 24.06 -18.78 2.19
C ASP A 90 24.93 -17.95 3.14
N VAL A 91 24.64 -16.64 3.21
CA VAL A 91 25.32 -15.69 4.10
C VAL A 91 24.49 -15.41 5.35
N SER A 92 23.66 -16.36 5.76
CA SER A 92 22.82 -16.24 6.94
C SER A 92 23.60 -15.78 8.17
N GLU A 93 23.06 -14.75 8.83
CA GLU A 93 23.68 -14.14 9.99
C GLU A 93 23.01 -14.63 11.27
N ARG A 94 23.79 -14.74 12.35
CA ARG A 94 23.23 -15.03 13.67
C ARG A 94 22.89 -13.73 14.37
N GLN A 95 21.61 -13.42 14.45
CA GLN A 95 21.13 -12.31 15.25
C GLN A 95 21.17 -12.71 16.73
N GLN A 96 21.89 -11.93 17.54
CA GLN A 96 21.91 -12.11 18.98
C GLN A 96 20.56 -11.71 19.58
N MET A 97 20.18 -12.40 20.65
CA MET A 97 19.01 -12.03 21.44
C MET A 97 19.26 -10.64 22.04
N GLY A 98 18.34 -9.71 21.79
CA GLY A 98 18.44 -8.33 22.24
C GLY A 98 17.35 -8.00 23.26
N LEU A 99 17.54 -6.92 24.00
CA LEU A 99 16.48 -6.30 24.79
C LEU A 99 16.19 -4.93 24.17
N MET A 100 14.93 -4.70 23.81
CA MET A 100 14.47 -3.42 23.30
C MET A 100 13.51 -2.82 24.32
N TYR A 101 13.79 -1.61 24.80
CA TYR A 101 12.86 -0.89 25.67
C TYR A 101 11.65 -0.43 24.84
N ASN A 102 10.46 -0.87 25.22
CA ASN A 102 9.21 -0.51 24.58
C ASN A 102 8.51 0.57 25.43
N PRO A 103 8.56 1.84 25.02
CA PRO A 103 7.99 2.94 25.80
C PRO A 103 6.46 2.88 25.92
N TRP A 104 5.77 2.13 25.05
CA TRP A 104 4.32 1.94 25.13
C TRP A 104 3.91 0.91 26.19
N LEU A 105 4.74 -0.11 26.44
CA LEU A 105 4.50 -1.14 27.45
C LEU A 105 5.17 -0.80 28.80
N GLY A 106 5.93 0.29 28.87
CA GLY A 106 6.66 0.68 30.08
C GLY A 106 7.69 -0.37 30.54
N GLY A 107 8.30 -1.11 29.60
CA GLY A 107 9.17 -2.24 29.93
C GLY A 107 10.08 -2.68 28.79
N TYR A 108 10.97 -3.63 29.10
CA TYR A 108 11.87 -4.24 28.12
C TYR A 108 11.20 -5.45 27.45
N GLN A 109 11.27 -5.51 26.12
CA GLN A 109 10.86 -6.65 25.32
C GLN A 109 12.10 -7.39 24.81
N THR A 110 12.08 -8.72 24.89
CA THR A 110 13.11 -9.58 24.29
C THR A 110 12.92 -9.64 22.79
N LEU A 111 13.93 -9.21 22.04
CA LEU A 111 14.05 -9.51 20.61
C LEU A 111 14.56 -10.95 20.47
N PRO A 112 13.79 -11.86 19.83
CA PRO A 112 14.22 -13.24 19.66
C PRO A 112 15.52 -13.27 18.84
N GLY A 113 16.53 -13.93 19.40
CA GLY A 113 17.75 -14.26 18.65
C GLY A 113 17.52 -15.45 17.74
N GLY A 114 18.35 -15.60 16.70
CA GLY A 114 18.29 -16.75 15.82
C GLY A 114 19.05 -16.57 14.51
N LYS A 115 18.92 -17.54 13.62
CA LYS A 115 19.50 -17.49 12.27
C LYS A 115 18.58 -16.65 11.38
N VAL A 116 19.09 -15.51 10.91
CA VAL A 116 18.45 -14.68 9.89
C VAL A 116 18.91 -15.23 8.54
N PRO A 117 18.02 -15.89 7.77
CA PRO A 117 18.43 -16.44 6.50
C PRO A 117 18.68 -15.34 5.48
N VAL A 118 19.88 -15.34 4.91
CA VAL A 118 20.25 -14.43 3.82
C VAL A 118 20.84 -15.28 2.70
N ILE A 119 20.19 -15.26 1.54
CA ILE A 119 20.64 -15.98 0.36
C ILE A 119 20.97 -14.97 -0.72
N ARG A 120 22.15 -15.12 -1.33
CA ARG A 120 22.56 -14.40 -2.54
C ARG A 120 22.47 -15.32 -3.75
N GLY A 121 22.18 -14.75 -4.90
CA GLY A 121 22.15 -15.49 -6.15
C GLY A 121 22.22 -14.61 -7.38
N HIS A 122 22.25 -15.28 -8.52
CA HIS A 122 22.26 -14.64 -9.84
C HIS A 122 20.96 -14.92 -10.57
N ALA A 123 20.36 -13.89 -11.13
CA ALA A 123 19.32 -14.02 -12.14
C ALA A 123 19.97 -14.19 -13.51
N ILE A 124 19.56 -15.20 -14.27
CA ILE A 124 20.14 -15.50 -15.58
C ILE A 124 19.08 -15.49 -16.70
N LYS A 125 19.55 -15.22 -17.91
CA LYS A 125 18.79 -15.28 -19.16
C LYS A 125 19.52 -16.19 -20.13
N TYR A 126 18.84 -17.17 -20.73
CA TYR A 126 19.47 -18.04 -21.73
C TYR A 126 19.71 -17.28 -23.03
N LYS A 127 20.91 -17.41 -23.61
CA LYS A 127 21.25 -16.72 -24.87
C LYS A 127 20.30 -17.08 -26.01
N LYS A 128 19.83 -18.33 -26.06
CA LYS A 128 18.85 -18.78 -27.06
C LYS A 128 17.56 -17.95 -27.02
N ASN A 129 17.09 -17.60 -25.81
CA ASN A 129 15.87 -16.84 -25.59
C ASN A 129 16.04 -15.35 -25.94
N ILE A 130 17.28 -14.85 -25.88
CA ILE A 130 17.65 -13.49 -26.31
C ILE A 130 17.68 -13.41 -27.84
N SER A 131 18.30 -14.39 -28.51
CA SER A 131 18.43 -14.40 -29.97
C SER A 131 17.14 -14.77 -30.70
N SER A 132 16.21 -15.49 -30.05
CA SER A 132 14.87 -15.76 -30.58
C SER A 132 13.89 -14.60 -30.33
N SER A 133 14.20 -13.69 -29.40
CA SER A 133 13.39 -12.49 -29.19
C SER A 133 13.83 -11.39 -30.16
N SER A 134 13.05 -11.16 -31.22
CA SER A 134 13.16 -9.98 -32.10
C SER A 134 12.82 -8.65 -31.39
N GLN A 135 12.82 -8.64 -30.05
CA GLN A 135 12.43 -7.53 -29.20
C GLN A 135 13.55 -7.22 -28.20
N MET A 136 14.70 -6.77 -28.69
CA MET A 136 15.50 -5.83 -27.89
C MET A 136 14.71 -4.52 -27.83
N SER A 137 13.87 -4.34 -26.81
CA SER A 137 13.22 -3.07 -26.58
C SER A 137 14.26 -2.07 -26.07
N TYR A 138 14.34 -0.90 -26.71
CA TYR A 138 15.12 0.23 -26.21
C TYR A 138 14.90 0.43 -24.71
N TYR A 139 15.99 0.54 -23.96
CA TYR A 139 15.99 0.78 -22.53
C TYR A 139 15.08 1.97 -22.17
N LYS A 140 13.99 1.67 -21.48
CA LYS A 140 13.24 2.64 -20.71
C LYS A 140 13.71 2.42 -19.27
N PRO A 141 14.42 3.37 -18.64
CA PRO A 141 14.88 3.21 -17.26
C PRO A 141 13.71 2.77 -16.38
N LYS A 142 13.94 1.75 -15.55
CA LYS A 142 12.97 1.31 -14.54
C LYS A 142 12.70 2.55 -13.69
N LYS A 143 11.49 3.09 -13.80
CA LYS A 143 11.08 4.21 -12.97
C LYS A 143 11.21 3.78 -11.52
N GLU A 144 12.08 4.47 -10.79
CA GLU A 144 12.19 4.26 -9.34
C GLU A 144 10.95 4.72 -8.58
N ILE A 145 10.15 5.58 -9.23
CA ILE A 145 8.95 6.18 -8.67
C ILE A 145 7.85 6.08 -9.72
N ASP A 146 6.77 5.42 -9.35
CA ASP A 146 5.53 5.40 -10.10
C ASP A 146 4.68 6.60 -9.70
N PHE A 147 3.96 7.18 -10.66
CA PHE A 147 3.02 8.27 -10.41
C PHE A 147 1.66 7.90 -10.95
N GLY A 148 0.60 8.14 -10.19
CA GLY A 148 -0.74 7.87 -10.66
C GLY A 148 -1.77 8.90 -10.25
N VAL A 149 -2.90 8.83 -10.95
CA VAL A 149 -4.10 9.59 -10.70
C VAL A 149 -5.27 8.62 -10.54
N GLU A 150 -6.17 8.89 -9.60
CA GLU A 150 -7.41 8.13 -9.42
C GLU A 150 -8.59 9.09 -9.33
N THR A 151 -9.71 8.69 -9.91
CA THR A 151 -11.01 9.24 -9.53
C THR A 151 -11.33 8.71 -8.14
N LEU A 152 -11.81 9.56 -7.24
CA LEU A 152 -12.44 9.08 -6.02
C LEU A 152 -13.89 8.74 -6.41
N GLY A 153 -14.40 7.55 -6.12
CA GLY A 153 -15.73 7.14 -6.59
C GLY A 153 -16.55 6.54 -5.47
N LEU A 154 -17.20 7.36 -4.66
CA LEU A 154 -18.03 6.87 -3.56
C LEU A 154 -19.44 6.50 -4.08
N PRO A 155 -19.82 5.21 -4.14
CA PRO A 155 -21.04 4.78 -4.83
C PRO A 155 -22.35 5.18 -4.13
N TYR A 156 -22.31 5.78 -2.94
CA TYR A 156 -23.48 6.13 -2.14
C TYR A 156 -23.73 7.64 -2.00
N TYR A 157 -22.84 8.49 -2.55
CA TYR A 157 -22.88 9.93 -2.34
C TYR A 157 -23.27 10.63 -3.65
N ASP A 158 -24.45 11.24 -3.69
CA ASP A 158 -24.89 12.08 -4.81
C ASP A 158 -24.04 13.35 -4.89
N GLY A 159 -23.75 13.85 -6.11
CA GLY A 159 -23.03 15.13 -6.29
C GLY A 159 -21.51 15.07 -6.14
N PHE A 160 -20.91 13.88 -6.16
CA PHE A 160 -19.47 13.68 -6.03
C PHE A 160 -18.64 14.50 -7.05
N SER A 161 -17.65 15.24 -6.55
CA SER A 161 -16.52 15.72 -7.36
C SER A 161 -15.21 15.63 -6.57
N GLY A 162 -14.16 15.11 -7.19
CA GLY A 162 -12.88 14.91 -6.52
C GLY A 162 -11.94 13.98 -7.25
N GLY A 163 -10.70 13.97 -6.79
CA GLY A 163 -9.66 13.14 -7.36
C GLY A 163 -8.43 13.09 -6.47
N THR A 164 -7.58 12.13 -6.77
CA THR A 164 -6.34 11.91 -6.03
C THR A 164 -5.17 11.76 -6.98
N ILE A 165 -4.02 12.15 -6.47
CA ILE A 165 -2.73 11.86 -7.05
C ILE A 165 -1.93 11.02 -6.07
N TRP A 166 -1.01 10.22 -6.58
CA TRP A 166 -0.12 9.45 -5.72
C TRP A 166 1.26 9.23 -6.33
N PHE A 167 2.20 8.98 -5.45
CA PHE A 167 3.58 8.58 -5.78
C PHE A 167 3.89 7.26 -5.09
N GLY A 168 4.38 6.30 -5.85
CA GLY A 168 4.67 4.95 -5.38
C GLY A 168 6.15 4.59 -5.55
N LYS A 169 6.70 3.86 -4.58
CA LYS A 169 8.00 3.19 -4.71
C LYS A 169 7.95 1.84 -4.00
N ASN A 170 8.27 0.77 -4.73
CA ASN A 170 8.21 -0.61 -4.24
C ASN A 170 6.81 -0.95 -3.70
N HIS A 171 6.71 -1.26 -2.41
CA HIS A 171 5.44 -1.61 -1.76
C HIS A 171 4.67 -0.40 -1.24
N PHE A 172 5.23 0.80 -1.26
CA PHE A 172 4.65 1.97 -0.62
C PHE A 172 4.09 2.95 -1.63
N ARG A 173 2.97 3.57 -1.28
CA ARG A 173 2.31 4.62 -2.06
C ARG A 173 1.89 5.74 -1.11
N ILE A 174 2.22 6.98 -1.47
CA ILE A 174 1.69 8.17 -0.78
C ILE A 174 0.64 8.77 -1.70
N LYS A 175 -0.60 8.82 -1.20
CA LYS A 175 -1.78 9.29 -1.93
C LYS A 175 -2.32 10.54 -1.26
N GLY A 176 -2.59 11.57 -2.05
CA GLY A 176 -3.21 12.81 -1.61
C GLY A 176 -4.41 13.14 -2.47
N GLY A 177 -5.45 13.72 -1.89
CA GLY A 177 -6.66 14.03 -2.61
C GLY A 177 -7.52 15.10 -1.98
N LYS A 178 -8.44 15.61 -2.81
CA LYS A 178 -9.53 16.46 -2.38
C LYS A 178 -10.83 15.96 -2.99
N THR A 179 -11.91 15.97 -2.21
CA THR A 179 -13.26 15.62 -2.68
C THR A 179 -14.33 16.38 -1.90
N SER A 180 -15.47 16.61 -2.54
CA SER A 180 -16.70 17.14 -1.94
C SER A 180 -17.78 16.06 -1.94
N LEU A 181 -18.51 15.93 -0.82
CA LEU A 181 -19.45 14.85 -0.55
C LEU A 181 -20.71 15.37 0.14
N ALA A 182 -21.85 14.78 -0.18
CA ALA A 182 -23.13 15.03 0.50
C ALA A 182 -23.54 13.82 1.34
N THR A 183 -23.68 13.97 2.65
CA THR A 183 -24.11 12.88 3.53
C THR A 183 -25.49 12.38 3.11
N PRO A 184 -25.65 11.07 2.83
CA PRO A 184 -26.95 10.52 2.46
C PRO A 184 -27.98 10.76 3.55
N SER A 185 -29.19 11.15 3.17
CA SER A 185 -30.27 11.51 4.10
C SER A 185 -30.63 10.42 5.11
N VAL A 186 -30.35 9.14 4.80
CA VAL A 186 -30.52 8.02 5.73
C VAL A 186 -29.64 8.12 7.00
N TYR A 187 -28.54 8.87 6.93
CA TYR A 187 -27.66 9.11 8.07
C TYR A 187 -28.02 10.38 8.84
N LEU A 188 -28.84 11.26 8.25
CA LEU A 188 -29.33 12.46 8.91
C LEU A 188 -30.64 12.15 9.65
N ARG A 189 -30.80 12.72 10.85
CA ARG A 189 -31.95 12.48 11.74
C ARG A 189 -32.47 13.80 12.27
N ASP A 190 -33.62 13.76 12.93
CA ASP A 190 -34.15 14.87 13.72
C ASP A 190 -34.28 16.18 12.93
N GLY A 191 -34.64 16.10 11.65
CA GLY A 191 -34.87 17.26 10.78
C GLY A 191 -33.61 17.88 10.18
N PHE A 192 -32.41 17.34 10.46
CA PHE A 192 -31.17 17.77 9.80
C PHE A 192 -31.12 17.32 8.34
N GLU A 193 -30.63 18.19 7.47
CA GLU A 193 -30.57 17.98 6.03
C GLU A 193 -29.39 18.72 5.40
N ASN A 194 -29.14 18.42 4.12
CA ASN A 194 -28.15 19.12 3.29
C ASN A 194 -26.73 19.17 3.89
N ASP A 195 -26.33 18.12 4.64
CA ASP A 195 -24.96 18.00 5.13
C ASP A 195 -24.00 17.72 3.97
N ASN A 196 -23.14 18.69 3.70
CA ASN A 196 -22.14 18.64 2.65
C ASN A 196 -20.77 18.92 3.25
N PHE A 197 -19.75 18.18 2.83
CA PHE A 197 -18.40 18.39 3.33
C PHE A 197 -17.31 18.18 2.28
N ASP A 198 -16.29 19.03 2.38
CA ASP A 198 -15.03 18.96 1.68
C ASP A 198 -14.02 18.15 2.51
N LEU A 199 -13.50 17.09 1.91
CA LEU A 199 -12.41 16.27 2.45
C LEU A 199 -11.12 16.58 1.71
N THR A 200 -10.08 16.97 2.44
CA THR A 200 -8.69 17.03 1.95
C THR A 200 -7.82 16.10 2.76
N PHE A 201 -7.09 15.18 2.13
CA PHE A 201 -6.40 14.11 2.85
C PHE A 201 -5.04 13.74 2.26
N ILE A 202 -4.24 13.09 3.11
CA ILE A 202 -3.04 12.35 2.74
C ILE A 202 -3.10 10.96 3.37
N ASN A 203 -2.69 9.94 2.62
CA ASN A 203 -2.67 8.55 3.02
C ASN A 203 -1.33 7.90 2.60
N ILE A 204 -0.81 7.02 3.44
CA ILE A 204 0.32 6.17 3.14
C ILE A 204 -0.22 4.74 3.07
N GLU A 205 -0.04 4.10 1.92
CA GLU A 205 -0.58 2.79 1.59
C GLU A 205 0.58 1.81 1.38
N TYR A 206 0.45 0.61 1.93
CA TYR A 206 1.37 -0.50 1.77
C TYR A 206 0.67 -1.63 1.01
N PHE A 207 1.22 -1.97 -0.14
CA PHE A 207 0.77 -3.06 -1.00
C PHE A 207 1.54 -4.34 -0.69
N LEU A 208 0.83 -5.48 -0.67
CA LEU A 208 1.50 -6.78 -0.52
C LEU A 208 2.39 -7.13 -1.71
N LYS A 209 2.13 -6.54 -2.89
CA LYS A 209 2.93 -6.71 -4.10
C LYS A 209 3.50 -5.36 -4.55
N SER A 210 4.77 -5.34 -4.94
CA SER A 210 5.51 -4.14 -5.36
C SER A 210 5.03 -3.53 -6.69
N ASN A 211 4.13 -4.20 -7.42
CA ASN A 211 3.52 -3.69 -8.65
C ASN A 211 2.12 -3.06 -8.42
N TYR A 212 1.77 -2.83 -7.15
CA TYR A 212 0.48 -2.28 -6.70
C TYR A 212 -0.75 -3.09 -7.12
N ASN A 213 -0.59 -4.35 -7.54
CA ASN A 213 -1.72 -5.22 -7.87
C ASN A 213 -2.06 -6.13 -6.70
N GLY A 214 -3.21 -5.91 -6.07
CA GLY A 214 -3.78 -6.75 -5.03
C GLY A 214 -4.10 -5.98 -3.76
N LEU A 215 -4.02 -6.71 -2.63
CA LEU A 215 -4.35 -6.19 -1.31
C LEU A 215 -3.37 -5.11 -0.86
N TRP A 216 -3.92 -4.10 -0.21
CA TRP A 216 -3.16 -3.03 0.43
C TRP A 216 -3.84 -2.54 1.70
N PHE A 217 -3.04 -1.95 2.59
CA PHE A 217 -3.47 -1.34 3.84
C PHE A 217 -2.89 0.07 3.92
N GLY A 218 -3.67 1.02 4.41
CA GLY A 218 -3.26 2.40 4.48
C GLY A 218 -3.62 3.06 5.79
N THR A 219 -2.92 4.14 6.08
CA THR A 219 -3.25 5.05 7.16
C THR A 219 -3.01 6.46 6.70
N GLY A 220 -3.87 7.37 7.15
CA GLY A 220 -3.80 8.75 6.70
C GLY A 220 -4.55 9.68 7.63
N TYR A 221 -4.47 10.97 7.37
CA TYR A 221 -5.30 11.94 8.04
C TYR A 221 -5.86 12.93 7.02
N GLY A 222 -6.98 13.56 7.36
CA GLY A 222 -7.60 14.55 6.50
C GLY A 222 -8.38 15.59 7.28
N SER A 223 -8.47 16.78 6.69
CA SER A 223 -9.34 17.86 7.13
C SER A 223 -10.69 17.71 6.45
N TRP A 224 -11.74 17.81 7.25
CA TRP A 224 -13.15 17.74 6.86
C TRP A 224 -13.75 19.08 7.20
N LYS A 225 -14.25 19.79 6.20
CA LYS A 225 -14.94 21.08 6.35
C LYS A 225 -16.35 20.91 5.81
N GLY A 226 -17.35 21.04 6.66
CA GLY A 226 -18.72 20.79 6.25
C GLY A 226 -19.70 21.86 6.69
N THR A 227 -20.87 21.79 6.07
CA THR A 227 -22.03 22.63 6.34
C THR A 227 -23.26 21.74 6.45
N VAL A 228 -24.14 22.04 7.40
CA VAL A 228 -25.35 21.25 7.67
C VAL A 228 -26.52 22.19 7.95
N GLY A 229 -27.70 21.85 7.42
CA GLY A 229 -28.94 22.60 7.64
C GLY A 229 -29.95 21.81 8.47
N HIS A 230 -31.04 22.47 8.83
CA HIS A 230 -32.20 21.84 9.49
C HIS A 230 -33.48 22.42 8.91
N GLU A 231 -34.51 21.59 8.71
CA GLU A 231 -35.76 21.97 8.05
C GLU A 231 -36.56 23.12 8.73
N GLU A 232 -36.25 23.44 9.98
CA GLU A 232 -36.93 24.47 10.79
C GLU A 232 -36.09 25.75 10.94
N GLU A 233 -34.85 25.75 10.43
CA GLU A 233 -33.87 26.81 10.64
C GLU A 233 -33.38 27.35 9.29
N ILE A 234 -33.18 28.66 9.19
CA ILE A 234 -32.65 29.30 7.97
C ILE A 234 -31.11 29.30 7.99
N GLU A 235 -30.53 29.22 9.17
CA GLU A 235 -29.09 29.24 9.39
C GLU A 235 -28.47 27.89 9.06
N LEU A 236 -27.25 27.90 8.51
CA LEU A 236 -26.44 26.70 8.31
C LEU A 236 -25.41 26.62 9.44
N GLY A 237 -25.25 25.42 9.98
CA GLY A 237 -24.12 25.11 10.85
C GLY A 237 -22.91 24.77 10.04
N GLU A 238 -21.74 25.17 10.53
CA GLU A 238 -20.45 24.85 9.94
C GLU A 238 -19.63 24.04 10.94
N TYR A 239 -18.79 23.14 10.43
CA TYR A 239 -17.83 22.41 11.23
C TYR A 239 -16.53 22.19 10.47
N GLU A 240 -15.42 22.24 11.21
CA GLU A 240 -14.12 21.84 10.71
C GLU A 240 -13.43 20.88 11.69
N ASN A 241 -13.02 19.72 11.18
CA ASN A 241 -12.28 18.77 11.98
C ASN A 241 -11.19 18.04 11.21
N VAL A 242 -10.29 17.41 11.98
CA VAL A 242 -9.23 16.54 11.47
C VAL A 242 -9.47 15.13 11.95
N ARG A 243 -9.41 14.18 11.01
CA ARG A 243 -9.66 12.76 11.27
C ARG A 243 -8.47 11.90 10.90
N LEU A 244 -8.22 10.85 11.69
CA LEU A 244 -7.27 9.78 11.38
C LEU A 244 -8.04 8.64 10.72
N GLY A 245 -7.60 8.24 9.53
CA GLY A 245 -8.18 7.13 8.78
C GLY A 245 -7.28 5.91 8.82
N PHE A 246 -7.87 4.74 9.07
CA PHE A 246 -7.30 3.45 8.68
C PHE A 246 -8.05 2.94 7.44
N THR A 247 -7.33 2.61 6.38
CA THR A 247 -7.90 2.19 5.10
C THR A 247 -7.36 0.82 4.70
N PHE A 248 -8.15 0.10 3.91
CA PHE A 248 -7.74 -1.15 3.29
C PHE A 248 -8.42 -1.26 1.94
N GLY A 249 -7.80 -1.97 1.01
CA GLY A 249 -8.39 -2.11 -0.31
C GLY A 249 -7.75 -3.21 -1.13
N TYR A 250 -8.29 -3.33 -2.33
CA TYR A 250 -7.79 -4.22 -3.36
C TYR A 250 -7.74 -3.46 -4.67
N GLN A 251 -6.54 -3.34 -5.22
CA GLN A 251 -6.33 -2.81 -6.56
C GLN A 251 -6.21 -3.97 -7.55
N TYR A 252 -6.98 -3.90 -8.63
CA TYR A 252 -6.88 -4.82 -9.75
C TYR A 252 -6.35 -4.08 -10.98
N ASN A 253 -5.10 -4.37 -11.34
CA ASN A 253 -4.51 -3.82 -12.56
C ASN A 253 -5.14 -4.50 -13.78
N ILE A 254 -5.75 -3.67 -14.63
CA ILE A 254 -6.27 -4.06 -15.93
C ILE A 254 -5.12 -3.92 -16.95
N ALA A 255 -5.32 -4.38 -18.18
CA ALA A 255 -4.34 -4.21 -19.25
C ALA A 255 -3.83 -2.75 -19.33
N ASN A 256 -2.52 -2.62 -19.57
CA ASN A 256 -1.77 -1.37 -19.57
C ASN A 256 -1.60 -0.78 -18.16
N ASN A 257 -1.72 0.54 -18.06
CA ASN A 257 -1.48 1.36 -16.87
C ASN A 257 -2.79 1.69 -16.12
N PHE A 258 -3.89 1.06 -16.52
CA PHE A 258 -5.23 1.28 -16.02
C PHE A 258 -5.58 0.28 -14.92
N TYR A 259 -6.34 0.70 -13.92
CA TYR A 259 -6.76 -0.19 -12.84
C TYR A 259 -8.06 0.28 -12.19
N ILE A 260 -8.67 -0.65 -11.45
CA ILE A 260 -9.79 -0.39 -10.57
C ILE A 260 -9.32 -0.66 -9.14
N ASN A 261 -9.70 0.20 -8.20
CA ASN A 261 -9.30 0.11 -6.81
C ASN A 261 -10.53 0.23 -5.89
N GLY A 262 -10.95 -0.89 -5.30
CA GLY A 262 -12.01 -0.91 -4.31
C GLY A 262 -11.41 -0.79 -2.91
N TRP A 263 -11.90 0.15 -2.11
CA TRP A 263 -11.36 0.37 -0.77
C TRP A 263 -12.42 0.76 0.25
N GLY A 264 -12.08 0.53 1.52
CA GLY A 264 -12.86 0.94 2.67
C GLY A 264 -11.97 1.53 3.75
N GLY A 265 -12.56 2.34 4.61
CA GLY A 265 -11.84 2.97 5.72
C GLY A 265 -12.74 3.35 6.88
N LEU A 266 -12.10 3.50 8.04
CA LEU A 266 -12.70 4.01 9.26
C LEU A 266 -11.94 5.26 9.68
N TYR A 267 -12.66 6.36 9.87
CA TYR A 267 -12.10 7.68 10.16
C TYR A 267 -12.52 8.14 11.55
N ALA A 268 -11.56 8.23 12.47
CA ALA A 268 -11.77 8.69 13.84
C ALA A 268 -11.47 10.19 13.97
N LEU A 269 -12.36 10.93 14.63
CA LEU A 269 -12.13 12.31 15.00
C LEU A 269 -10.92 12.44 15.94
N ILE A 270 -9.98 13.32 15.62
CA ILE A 270 -8.81 13.59 16.47
C ILE A 270 -8.93 14.96 17.15
N THR A 271 -9.33 15.98 16.38
CA THR A 271 -9.39 17.38 16.84
C THR A 271 -10.30 18.20 15.94
N GLY A 272 -10.73 19.37 16.43
CA GLY A 272 -11.63 20.28 15.75
C GLY A 272 -13.04 20.19 16.33
N ASP A 273 -14.02 20.63 15.56
CA ASP A 273 -15.38 20.77 16.00
C ASP A 273 -16.04 19.39 16.19
N THR A 274 -16.66 19.21 17.35
CA THR A 274 -17.49 18.05 17.71
C THR A 274 -18.98 18.35 17.57
N GLU A 275 -19.33 19.61 17.34
CA GLU A 275 -20.69 20.13 17.33
C GLU A 275 -20.78 21.21 16.24
N ALA A 276 -21.90 21.27 15.53
CA ALA A 276 -22.23 22.35 14.61
C ALA A 276 -23.57 22.97 15.04
N PRO A 277 -23.58 24.24 15.50
CA PRO A 277 -24.82 24.94 15.82
C PRO A 277 -25.56 25.33 14.53
N VAL A 278 -26.86 25.06 14.47
CA VAL A 278 -27.77 25.36 13.35
C VAL A 278 -28.96 26.13 13.93
N GLY A 279 -28.91 27.47 13.95
CA GLY A 279 -29.94 28.25 14.63
C GLY A 279 -30.02 27.94 16.12
N SER A 280 -31.21 27.51 16.56
CA SER A 280 -31.45 27.08 17.94
C SER A 280 -31.11 25.60 18.20
N ARG A 281 -30.68 24.87 17.18
CA ARG A 281 -30.35 23.43 17.21
C ARG A 281 -28.84 23.21 17.20
N ILE A 282 -28.40 22.03 17.63
CA ILE A 282 -27.00 21.61 17.56
C ILE A 282 -26.98 20.17 17.03
N ILE A 283 -26.17 19.92 16.00
CA ILE A 283 -25.84 18.56 15.58
C ILE A 283 -24.47 18.19 16.12
N TYR A 284 -24.36 16.97 16.65
CA TYR A 284 -23.10 16.40 17.10
C TYR A 284 -22.44 15.68 15.93
N VAL A 285 -21.19 16.02 15.68
CA VAL A 285 -20.39 15.44 14.60
C VAL A 285 -19.97 14.02 15.02
N ASP A 286 -20.22 13.03 14.16
CA ASP A 286 -19.89 11.63 14.44
C ASP A 286 -18.39 11.43 14.72
N GLU A 287 -18.06 10.77 15.83
CA GLU A 287 -16.68 10.48 16.23
C GLU A 287 -15.98 9.47 15.31
N GLY A 288 -16.75 8.66 14.57
CA GLY A 288 -16.24 7.59 13.71
C GLY A 288 -17.08 7.42 12.45
N VAL A 289 -16.48 7.63 11.28
CA VAL A 289 -17.19 7.55 9.98
C VAL A 289 -16.60 6.43 9.14
N PRO A 290 -17.40 5.42 8.74
CA PRO A 290 -17.00 4.46 7.73
C PRO A 290 -17.16 5.05 6.33
N LEU A 291 -16.18 4.86 5.46
CA LEU A 291 -16.28 5.18 4.03
C LEU A 291 -15.89 3.97 3.20
N ILE A 292 -16.56 3.79 2.06
CA ILE A 292 -16.24 2.76 1.07
C ILE A 292 -16.35 3.36 -0.34
N SER A 293 -15.37 3.07 -1.19
CA SER A 293 -15.23 3.67 -2.52
C SER A 293 -14.84 2.62 -3.55
N LEU A 294 -15.19 2.91 -4.79
CA LEU A 294 -14.65 2.24 -5.97
C LEU A 294 -14.03 3.29 -6.88
N ASP A 295 -12.72 3.26 -6.96
CA ASP A 295 -11.92 4.22 -7.70
C ASP A 295 -11.46 3.61 -9.03
N ILE A 296 -11.30 4.45 -10.04
CA ILE A 296 -10.69 4.10 -11.32
C ILE A 296 -9.42 4.95 -11.46
N GLY A 297 -8.33 4.33 -11.88
CA GLY A 297 -7.06 5.04 -11.95
C GLY A 297 -6.18 4.67 -13.12
N TRP A 298 -5.18 5.53 -13.32
CA TRP A 298 -4.10 5.36 -14.27
C TRP A 298 -2.76 5.71 -13.61
N TYR A 299 -1.71 4.94 -13.86
CA TYR A 299 -0.37 5.23 -13.33
C TYR A 299 0.73 5.09 -14.37
N TYR A 300 1.92 5.67 -14.14
CA TYR A 300 3.00 5.76 -15.13
C TYR A 300 4.34 5.35 -14.58
#